data_AF-A0A2W1EI30-F1
#
_entry.id   AF-A0A2W1EI30-F1
#
_cell.length_a   1.000
_cell.length_b   1.000
_cell.length_c   1.000
_cell.angle_alpha   90.00
_cell.angle_beta   90.00
_cell.angle_gamma   90.00
#
_symmetry.space_group_name_H-M   'P 1'
#
loop_
_entity.id
_entity.type
_entity.pdbx_description
1 polymer ?
#
loop_
_entity_poly.entity_id
_entity_poly.type
_entity_poly.pdbx_seq_one_letter_code
_entity_poly.pdbx_strand_id
1 'polypeptide(L)'
;MDGNGALFGTLSGNTREIVHKFSVDLPKKHGRGGQSALRFARLREEKRHNYVRKVAELAVQNFITADKVNVAGIILAGSADFKNDLNQSDLFDNRLQSKVIKVVDVSYGGENGFNQAIELAGETLSNVKFIQEKKLINEYFDHISKDSGKVCYGIDDTLKALEAGAAETLIVFENLEITRWVLKASTGDEIILHTTKQQEEDRSIFMDKETGQEMEVIDQGSMLEWLAEKYRDFGANLEFVSDRSSEGNQFVKGFGGIGAILRYALNFEQLQEFDDDEDEFYDD
;
A
#
# COMPACT_ATOMS: atom_id res chain seq x y z
N MET A 1 -25.06 6.64 -6.41
CA MET A 1 -26.01 7.04 -7.46
C MET A 1 -27.41 6.72 -7.00
N ASP A 2 -28.31 7.70 -7.06
CA ASP A 2 -29.74 7.54 -6.83
C ASP A 2 -30.52 8.16 -8.01
N GLY A 3 -31.80 7.83 -8.14
CA GLY A 3 -32.69 8.42 -9.14
C GLY A 3 -32.94 9.92 -8.96
N ASN A 4 -32.64 10.47 -7.77
CA ASN A 4 -32.78 11.90 -7.46
C ASN A 4 -31.46 12.68 -7.60
N GLY A 5 -30.32 12.00 -7.74
CA GLY A 5 -29.01 12.65 -7.79
C GLY A 5 -27.82 11.73 -7.49
N ALA A 6 -26.63 12.27 -7.66
CA ALA A 6 -25.36 11.58 -7.40
C ALA A 6 -24.51 12.39 -6.42
N LEU A 7 -23.75 11.65 -5.62
CA LEU A 7 -22.79 12.16 -4.66
C LEU A 7 -21.46 11.46 -4.91
N PHE A 8 -20.40 12.26 -4.95
CA PHE A 8 -19.02 11.82 -5.01
C PHE A 8 -18.33 12.22 -3.71
N GLY A 9 -17.67 11.26 -3.09
CA GLY A 9 -16.95 11.47 -1.84
C GLY A 9 -15.73 10.56 -1.78
N THR A 10 -14.80 10.94 -0.93
CA THR A 10 -13.59 10.20 -0.62
C THR A 10 -13.66 9.74 0.84
N LEU A 11 -13.10 8.57 1.09
CA LEU A 11 -12.89 8.02 2.42
C LEU A 11 -11.39 7.76 2.57
N SER A 12 -10.76 8.42 3.53
CA SER A 12 -9.35 8.22 3.85
C SER A 12 -9.22 7.83 5.32
N GLY A 13 -9.00 6.55 5.60
CA GLY A 13 -9.04 6.04 6.96
C GLY A 13 -10.39 6.31 7.65
N ASN A 14 -10.38 7.20 8.64
CA ASN A 14 -11.58 7.60 9.38
C ASN A 14 -12.15 8.96 8.93
N THR A 15 -11.52 9.66 7.98
CA THR A 15 -12.02 10.93 7.47
C THR A 15 -12.87 10.71 6.23
N ARG A 16 -14.08 11.28 6.24
CA ARG A 16 -15.01 11.27 5.10
C ARG A 16 -15.12 12.69 4.55
N GLU A 17 -15.02 12.83 3.24
CA GLU A 17 -15.16 14.11 2.55
C GLU A 17 -16.12 13.98 1.37
N ILE A 18 -17.00 14.97 1.21
CA ILE A 18 -17.92 15.04 0.07
C ILE A 18 -17.33 16.04 -0.92
N VAL A 19 -16.86 15.52 -2.06
CA VAL A 19 -16.18 16.32 -3.09
C VAL A 19 -17.21 17.07 -3.93
N HIS A 20 -18.24 16.36 -4.39
CA HIS A 20 -19.23 16.94 -5.29
C HIS A 20 -20.58 16.26 -5.13
N LYS A 21 -21.66 17.05 -5.22
CA LYS A 21 -23.03 16.53 -5.25
C LYS A 21 -23.87 17.30 -6.25
N PHE A 22 -24.75 16.60 -6.95
CA PHE A 22 -25.74 17.22 -7.81
C PHE A 22 -27.03 16.42 -7.84
N SER A 23 -28.15 17.13 -8.00
CA SER A 23 -29.48 16.54 -8.15
C SER A 23 -29.87 16.41 -9.62
N VAL A 24 -30.73 15.44 -9.90
CA VAL A 24 -31.32 15.21 -11.22
C VAL A 24 -32.79 14.87 -11.04
N ASP A 25 -33.63 15.47 -11.87
CA ASP A 25 -35.04 15.09 -11.98
C ASP A 25 -35.24 14.13 -13.15
N LEU A 26 -35.40 12.84 -12.83
CA LEU A 26 -35.64 11.79 -13.81
C LEU A 26 -37.14 11.55 -13.98
N PRO A 27 -37.65 11.47 -15.21
CA PRO A 27 -39.06 11.20 -15.44
C PRO A 27 -39.45 9.82 -14.89
N LYS A 28 -40.49 9.79 -14.04
CA LYS A 28 -40.98 8.57 -13.38
C LYS A 28 -41.72 7.65 -14.36
N LYS A 29 -41.76 6.35 -14.05
CA LYS A 29 -42.52 5.37 -14.84
C LYS A 29 -44.01 5.74 -14.84
N HIS A 30 -44.57 6.00 -16.03
CA HIS A 30 -46.01 6.16 -16.17
C HIS A 30 -46.70 4.80 -16.03
N GLY A 31 -47.63 4.69 -15.08
CA GLY A 31 -48.40 3.46 -14.82
C GLY A 31 -49.64 3.29 -15.71
N ARG A 32 -50.08 4.34 -16.41
CA ARG A 32 -51.27 4.30 -17.27
C ARG A 32 -50.85 4.10 -18.73
N GLY A 33 -51.35 3.05 -19.37
CA GLY A 33 -51.12 2.76 -20.79
C GLY A 33 -51.77 3.79 -21.72
N GLY A 34 -51.29 3.87 -22.96
CA GLY A 34 -51.82 4.76 -24.00
C GLY A 34 -50.93 4.80 -25.24
N GLN A 35 -51.41 5.46 -26.31
CA GLN A 35 -50.69 5.60 -27.59
C GLN A 35 -49.32 6.29 -27.44
N SER A 36 -49.16 7.14 -26.43
CA SER A 36 -47.93 7.85 -26.10
C SER A 36 -47.00 7.10 -25.14
N ALA A 37 -47.37 5.92 -24.64
CA ALA A 37 -46.60 5.19 -23.62
C ALA A 37 -45.17 4.84 -24.10
N LEU A 38 -45.00 4.43 -25.36
CA LEU A 38 -43.69 4.11 -25.93
C LEU A 38 -42.77 5.34 -26.00
N ARG A 39 -43.33 6.51 -26.36
CA ARG A 39 -42.59 7.78 -26.39
C ARG A 39 -42.07 8.15 -25.02
N PHE A 40 -42.90 8.04 -23.98
CA PHE A 40 -42.47 8.33 -22.60
C PHE A 40 -41.47 7.31 -22.07
N ALA A 41 -41.54 6.05 -22.48
CA ALA A 41 -40.52 5.06 -22.15
C ALA A 41 -39.16 5.42 -22.77
N ARG A 42 -39.12 5.77 -24.07
CA ARG A 42 -37.89 6.22 -24.74
C ARG A 42 -37.29 7.47 -24.11
N LEU A 43 -38.12 8.49 -23.81
CA LEU A 43 -37.66 9.71 -23.17
C LEU A 43 -37.04 9.45 -21.78
N ARG A 44 -37.57 8.46 -21.04
CA ARG A 44 -37.00 8.03 -19.76
C ARG A 44 -35.65 7.35 -19.92
N GLU A 45 -35.53 6.44 -20.88
CA GLU A 45 -34.26 5.77 -21.18
C GLU A 45 -33.19 6.78 -21.61
N GLU A 46 -33.55 7.71 -22.49
CA GLU A 46 -32.64 8.77 -22.94
C GLU A 46 -32.17 9.66 -21.78
N LYS A 47 -33.08 10.07 -20.88
CA LYS A 47 -32.72 10.85 -19.68
C LYS A 47 -31.86 10.06 -18.70
N ARG A 48 -32.12 8.76 -18.52
CA ARG A 48 -31.27 7.88 -17.70
C ARG A 48 -29.87 7.72 -18.29
N HIS A 49 -29.77 7.51 -19.60
CA HIS A 49 -28.48 7.40 -20.29
C HIS A 49 -27.67 8.70 -20.19
N ASN A 50 -28.32 9.86 -20.37
CA ASN A 50 -27.67 11.16 -20.17
C ASN A 50 -27.23 11.38 -18.71
N TYR A 51 -27.99 10.87 -17.74
CA TYR A 51 -27.60 10.93 -16.35
C TYR A 51 -26.36 10.07 -16.04
N VAL A 52 -26.32 8.83 -16.54
CA VAL A 52 -25.14 7.94 -16.41
C VAL A 52 -23.91 8.59 -17.06
N ARG A 53 -24.06 9.17 -18.26
CA ARG A 53 -22.99 9.93 -18.92
C ARG A 53 -22.46 11.07 -18.05
N LYS A 54 -23.36 11.90 -17.52
CA LYS A 54 -22.98 13.04 -16.67
C LYS A 54 -22.26 12.57 -15.40
N VAL A 55 -22.68 11.46 -14.80
CA VAL A 55 -21.99 10.88 -13.64
C VAL A 55 -20.61 10.36 -14.02
N ALA A 56 -20.47 9.68 -15.14
CA ALA A 56 -19.17 9.20 -15.63
C ALA A 56 -18.19 10.35 -15.89
N GLU A 57 -18.64 11.41 -16.57
CA GLU A 57 -17.83 12.60 -16.84
C GLU A 57 -17.37 13.30 -15.55
N LEU A 58 -18.29 13.47 -14.58
CA LEU A 58 -17.95 14.07 -13.29
C LEU A 58 -17.04 13.16 -12.45
N ALA A 59 -17.15 11.83 -12.58
CA ALA A 59 -16.24 10.91 -11.93
C ALA A 59 -14.80 11.10 -12.46
N VAL A 60 -14.63 11.22 -13.78
CA VAL A 60 -13.33 11.51 -14.40
C VAL A 60 -12.77 12.84 -13.91
N GLN A 61 -13.57 13.90 -13.89
CA GLN A 61 -13.13 15.23 -13.44
C GLN A 61 -12.66 15.26 -11.98
N ASN A 62 -13.27 14.44 -11.10
CA ASN A 62 -12.95 14.45 -9.67
C ASN A 62 -11.88 13.42 -9.28
N PHE A 63 -11.84 12.26 -9.93
CA PHE A 63 -10.97 11.14 -9.52
C PHE A 63 -9.75 10.92 -10.42
N ILE A 64 -9.65 11.62 -11.56
CA ILE A 64 -8.45 11.61 -12.41
C ILE A 64 -7.81 12.99 -12.38
N THR A 65 -6.55 13.05 -11.95
CA THR A 65 -5.72 14.25 -12.14
C THR A 65 -4.38 13.86 -12.76
N ALA A 66 -3.88 14.68 -13.69
CA ALA A 66 -2.63 14.42 -14.41
C ALA A 66 -2.54 12.99 -15.00
N ASP A 67 -3.59 12.54 -15.69
CA ASP A 67 -3.72 11.21 -16.30
C ASP A 67 -3.67 10.01 -15.35
N LYS A 68 -3.56 10.23 -14.04
CA LYS A 68 -3.53 9.17 -13.03
C LYS A 68 -4.77 9.23 -12.16
N VAL A 69 -5.22 8.05 -11.72
CA VAL A 69 -6.32 7.93 -10.77
C VAL A 69 -5.79 8.31 -9.39
N ASN A 70 -6.44 9.27 -8.74
CA ASN A 70 -6.00 9.78 -7.44
C ASN A 70 -6.34 8.86 -6.27
N VAL A 71 -7.24 7.90 -6.49
CA VAL A 71 -7.77 7.01 -5.46
C VAL A 71 -7.23 5.59 -5.63
N ALA A 72 -6.95 4.92 -4.51
CA ALA A 72 -6.50 3.52 -4.51
C ALA A 72 -7.55 2.55 -5.07
N GLY A 73 -8.84 2.87 -4.88
CA GLY A 73 -9.94 2.15 -5.47
C GLY A 73 -11.27 2.90 -5.37
N ILE A 74 -12.27 2.38 -6.06
CA ILE A 74 -13.58 3.00 -6.24
C ILE A 74 -14.67 2.03 -5.81
N ILE A 75 -15.68 2.57 -5.11
CA ILE A 75 -16.88 1.82 -4.73
C ILE A 75 -18.06 2.46 -5.44
N LEU A 76 -18.82 1.64 -6.18
CA LEU A 76 -20.04 2.09 -6.83
C LEU A 76 -21.23 1.76 -5.93
N ALA A 77 -21.74 2.76 -5.22
CA ALA A 77 -22.92 2.60 -4.38
C ALA A 77 -24.16 3.18 -5.06
N GLY A 78 -25.30 2.50 -4.97
CA GLY A 78 -26.56 3.04 -5.44
C GLY A 78 -27.76 2.17 -5.14
N SER A 79 -28.94 2.76 -5.30
CA SER A 79 -30.21 2.03 -5.27
C SER A 79 -30.53 1.54 -6.69
N ALA A 80 -30.89 0.27 -6.82
CA ALA A 80 -31.20 -0.39 -8.09
C ALA A 80 -30.02 -0.47 -9.09
N ASP A 81 -30.33 -0.75 -10.35
CA ASP A 81 -29.37 -1.15 -11.38
C ASP A 81 -28.53 -0.01 -11.97
N PHE A 82 -28.75 1.26 -11.60
CA PHE A 82 -28.03 2.40 -12.19
C PHE A 82 -26.50 2.29 -12.07
N LYS A 83 -26.02 1.69 -10.99
CA LYS A 83 -24.59 1.43 -10.74
C LYS A 83 -24.05 0.28 -11.61
N ASN A 84 -24.89 -0.70 -11.93
CA ASN A 84 -24.54 -1.82 -12.81
C ASN A 84 -24.46 -1.31 -14.25
N ASP A 85 -25.43 -0.48 -14.65
CA ASP A 85 -25.44 0.20 -15.93
C ASP A 85 -24.18 1.07 -16.11
N LEU A 86 -23.79 1.84 -15.08
CA LEU A 86 -22.55 2.62 -15.12
C LEU A 86 -21.32 1.71 -15.29
N ASN A 87 -21.23 0.63 -14.52
CA ASN A 87 -20.07 -0.27 -14.55
C ASN A 87 -19.94 -1.05 -15.86
N GLN A 88 -21.05 -1.34 -16.53
CA GLN A 88 -21.08 -2.03 -17.83
C GLN A 88 -20.99 -1.08 -19.02
N SER A 89 -21.24 0.22 -18.81
CA SER A 89 -21.24 1.19 -19.90
C SER A 89 -19.83 1.54 -20.38
N ASP A 90 -19.66 1.63 -21.70
CA ASP A 90 -18.44 2.14 -22.34
C ASP A 90 -18.20 3.64 -22.07
N LEU A 91 -19.15 4.31 -21.41
CA LEU A 91 -19.05 5.71 -21.01
C LEU A 91 -18.16 5.90 -19.78
N PHE A 92 -17.97 4.86 -18.99
CA PHE A 92 -17.13 4.92 -17.81
C PHE A 92 -15.67 4.70 -18.21
N ASP A 93 -14.77 5.57 -17.73
CA ASP A 93 -13.37 5.49 -18.12
C ASP A 93 -12.73 4.18 -17.66
N ASN A 94 -12.08 3.46 -18.59
CA ASN A 94 -11.46 2.16 -18.35
C ASN A 94 -10.46 2.18 -17.18
N ARG A 95 -9.76 3.32 -16.95
CA ARG A 95 -8.83 3.47 -15.83
C ARG A 95 -9.57 3.39 -14.49
N LEU A 96 -10.71 4.07 -14.39
CA LEU A 96 -11.56 4.02 -13.19
C LEU A 96 -12.26 2.66 -13.05
N GLN A 97 -12.70 2.07 -14.16
CA GLN A 97 -13.34 0.76 -14.18
C GLN A 97 -12.41 -0.33 -13.62
N SER A 98 -11.12 -0.30 -13.98
CA SER A 98 -10.12 -1.23 -13.45
C SER A 98 -9.88 -1.11 -11.94
N LYS A 99 -10.29 0.01 -11.34
CA LYS A 99 -10.14 0.34 -9.93
C LYS A 99 -11.43 0.14 -9.13
N VAL A 100 -12.51 -0.36 -9.73
CA VAL A 100 -13.75 -0.68 -9.01
C VAL A 100 -13.52 -1.91 -8.14
N ILE A 101 -13.59 -1.73 -6.82
CA ILE A 101 -13.40 -2.81 -5.84
C ILE A 101 -14.71 -3.57 -5.63
N LYS A 102 -15.80 -2.82 -5.43
CA LYS A 102 -17.11 -3.38 -5.06
C LYS A 102 -18.24 -2.50 -5.53
N VAL A 103 -19.33 -3.15 -5.90
CA VAL A 103 -20.62 -2.51 -6.16
C VAL A 103 -21.53 -2.78 -4.96
N VAL A 104 -22.07 -1.73 -4.33
CA VAL A 104 -22.83 -1.83 -3.08
C VAL A 104 -24.26 -1.37 -3.30
N ASP A 105 -25.22 -2.15 -2.80
CA ASP A 105 -26.64 -1.77 -2.74
C ASP A 105 -26.91 -0.96 -1.48
N VAL A 106 -27.47 0.24 -1.67
CA VAL A 106 -27.88 1.11 -0.56
C VAL A 106 -29.37 1.40 -0.65
N SER A 107 -30.01 1.47 0.52
CA SER A 107 -31.45 1.68 0.63
C SER A 107 -31.85 3.13 0.38
N TYR A 108 -30.94 4.06 0.70
CA TYR A 108 -31.16 5.51 0.59
C TYR A 108 -30.07 6.16 -0.25
N GLY A 109 -30.41 7.25 -0.95
CA GLY A 109 -29.45 8.10 -1.65
C GLY A 109 -28.81 9.17 -0.77
N GLY A 110 -27.94 9.98 -1.37
CA GLY A 110 -27.33 11.14 -0.71
C GLY A 110 -26.36 10.79 0.42
N GLU A 111 -26.29 11.65 1.44
CA GLU A 111 -25.31 11.56 2.53
C GLU A 111 -25.59 10.38 3.48
N ASN A 112 -26.86 10.03 3.70
CA ASN A 112 -27.24 8.85 4.48
C ASN A 112 -26.83 7.56 3.78
N GLY A 113 -27.08 7.48 2.46
CA GLY A 113 -26.64 6.37 1.63
C GLY A 113 -25.12 6.24 1.58
N PHE A 114 -24.40 7.35 1.60
CA PHE A 114 -22.94 7.36 1.65
C PHE A 114 -22.41 6.70 2.93
N ASN A 115 -22.99 6.99 4.09
CA ASN A 115 -22.60 6.34 5.35
C ASN A 115 -22.89 4.84 5.34
N GLN A 116 -24.06 4.45 4.83
CA GLN A 116 -24.40 3.04 4.67
C GLN A 116 -23.43 2.32 3.73
N ALA A 117 -23.03 2.97 2.63
CA ALA A 117 -22.05 2.42 1.70
C ALA A 117 -20.69 2.22 2.38
N ILE A 118 -20.25 3.16 3.22
CA ILE A 118 -18.99 3.05 3.97
C ILE A 118 -19.04 1.83 4.91
N GLU A 119 -20.13 1.66 5.65
CA GLU A 119 -20.29 0.53 6.58
C GLU A 119 -20.28 -0.82 5.85
N LEU A 120 -21.04 -0.95 4.76
CA LEU A 120 -21.11 -2.18 3.94
C LEU A 120 -19.82 -2.46 3.14
N ALA A 121 -19.03 -1.42 2.87
CA ALA A 121 -17.74 -1.55 2.20
C ALA A 121 -16.58 -1.79 3.17
N GLY A 122 -16.77 -1.54 4.47
CA GLY A 122 -15.70 -1.61 5.48
C GLY A 122 -14.94 -2.93 5.46
N GLU A 123 -15.67 -4.06 5.43
CA GLU A 123 -15.07 -5.40 5.35
C GLU A 123 -14.25 -5.60 4.08
N THR A 124 -14.73 -5.08 2.95
CA THR A 124 -14.02 -5.22 1.67
C THR A 124 -12.80 -4.32 1.62
N LEU A 125 -12.89 -3.11 2.18
CA LEU A 125 -11.76 -2.17 2.28
C LEU A 125 -10.66 -2.70 3.20
N SER A 126 -11.01 -3.33 4.34
CA SER A 126 -10.01 -3.99 5.19
C SER A 126 -9.32 -5.12 4.43
N ASN A 127 -10.08 -5.89 3.65
CA ASN A 127 -9.52 -6.97 2.84
C ASN A 127 -8.58 -6.46 1.74
N VAL A 128 -8.78 -5.25 1.20
CA VAL A 128 -7.89 -4.69 0.16
C VAL A 128 -6.47 -4.49 0.68
N LYS A 129 -6.27 -3.98 1.91
CA LYS A 129 -4.92 -3.86 2.50
C LYS A 129 -4.28 -5.24 2.61
N PHE A 130 -5.01 -6.22 3.16
CA PHE A 130 -4.53 -7.60 3.28
C PHE A 130 -4.24 -8.27 1.93
N ILE A 131 -5.04 -8.01 0.90
CA ILE A 131 -4.82 -8.55 -0.45
C ILE A 131 -3.57 -7.93 -1.09
N GLN A 132 -3.33 -6.63 -0.88
CA GLN A 132 -2.11 -5.96 -1.35
C GLN A 132 -0.88 -6.49 -0.63
N GLU A 133 -0.91 -6.56 0.71
CA GLU A 133 0.16 -7.15 1.54
C GLU A 133 0.48 -8.58 1.09
N LYS A 134 -0.55 -9.43 0.94
CA LYS A 134 -0.39 -10.81 0.47
C LYS A 134 0.19 -10.89 -0.94
N LYS A 135 -0.23 -10.00 -1.84
CA LYS A 135 0.29 -9.96 -3.20
C LYS A 135 1.77 -9.58 -3.22
N LEU A 136 2.17 -8.59 -2.42
CA LEU A 136 3.56 -8.16 -2.29
C LEU A 136 4.46 -9.28 -1.75
N ILE A 137 4.02 -9.96 -0.67
CA ILE A 137 4.78 -11.07 -0.09
C ILE A 137 4.84 -12.27 -1.05
N ASN A 138 3.76 -12.55 -1.79
CA ASN A 138 3.79 -13.60 -2.81
C ASN A 138 4.77 -13.29 -3.93
N GLU A 139 4.85 -12.03 -4.39
CA GLU A 139 5.85 -11.61 -5.38
C GLU A 139 7.27 -11.78 -4.85
N TYR A 140 7.51 -11.44 -3.58
CA TYR A 140 8.77 -11.70 -2.90
C TYR A 140 9.13 -13.20 -2.86
N PHE A 141 8.19 -14.08 -2.49
CA PHE A 141 8.41 -15.53 -2.49
C PHE A 141 8.57 -16.14 -3.89
N ASP A 142 7.91 -15.58 -4.90
CA ASP A 142 8.08 -15.98 -6.29
C ASP A 142 9.51 -15.68 -6.77
N HIS A 143 10.10 -14.57 -6.35
CA HIS A 143 11.48 -14.23 -6.69
C HIS A 143 12.51 -15.12 -6.02
N ILE A 144 12.26 -15.55 -4.77
CA ILE A 144 13.06 -16.56 -4.07
C ILE A 144 12.94 -17.91 -4.79
N SER A 145 11.72 -18.34 -5.09
CA SER A 145 11.46 -19.66 -5.71
C SER A 145 12.04 -19.80 -7.12
N LYS A 146 12.31 -18.69 -7.79
CA LYS A 146 12.91 -18.64 -9.14
C LYS A 146 14.44 -18.52 -9.11
N ASP A 147 15.07 -18.47 -7.93
CA ASP A 147 16.50 -18.24 -7.74
C ASP A 147 17.02 -17.03 -8.53
N SER A 148 16.20 -15.96 -8.59
CA SER A 148 16.50 -14.81 -9.46
C SER A 148 17.63 -13.92 -8.94
N GLY A 149 18.11 -14.13 -7.70
CA GLY A 149 19.09 -13.28 -7.01
C GLY A 149 18.60 -11.85 -6.74
N LYS A 150 17.31 -11.57 -6.95
CA LYS A 150 16.70 -10.24 -6.80
C LYS A 150 16.05 -10.00 -5.45
N VAL A 151 16.44 -10.77 -4.44
CA VAL A 151 15.84 -10.70 -3.11
C VAL A 151 16.96 -10.71 -2.09
N CYS A 152 16.81 -9.87 -1.07
CA CYS A 152 17.65 -9.90 0.12
C CYS A 152 16.80 -10.07 1.36
N TYR A 153 17.36 -10.74 2.36
CA TYR A 153 16.75 -10.98 3.66
C TYR A 153 17.79 -10.77 4.75
N GLY A 154 17.34 -10.46 5.96
CA GLY A 154 18.27 -10.14 7.05
C GLY A 154 18.77 -8.70 7.00
N ILE A 155 19.29 -8.22 8.12
CA ILE A 155 19.59 -6.80 8.34
C ILE A 155 20.79 -6.38 7.51
N ASP A 156 21.87 -7.17 7.53
CA ASP A 156 23.14 -6.79 6.90
C ASP A 156 22.99 -6.73 5.38
N ASP A 157 22.41 -7.77 4.76
CA ASP A 157 22.18 -7.83 3.31
C ASP A 157 21.20 -6.73 2.85
N THR A 158 20.16 -6.44 3.63
CA THR A 158 19.20 -5.39 3.28
C THR A 158 19.79 -3.99 3.39
N LEU A 159 20.67 -3.74 4.38
CA LEU A 159 21.41 -2.48 4.50
C LEU A 159 22.41 -2.31 3.36
N LYS A 160 23.22 -3.33 3.06
CA LYS A 160 24.15 -3.30 1.92
C LYS A 160 23.41 -3.05 0.60
N ALA A 161 22.25 -3.69 0.41
CA ALA A 161 21.41 -3.46 -0.77
C ALA A 161 20.81 -2.05 -0.84
N LEU A 162 20.47 -1.45 0.32
CA LEU A 162 20.00 -0.08 0.44
C LEU A 162 21.12 0.91 0.11
N GLU A 163 22.31 0.73 0.69
CA GLU A 163 23.49 1.57 0.47
C GLU A 163 23.97 1.53 -0.99
N ALA A 164 23.92 0.35 -1.62
CA ALA A 164 24.18 0.19 -3.04
C ALA A 164 23.08 0.77 -3.96
N GLY A 165 21.95 1.22 -3.40
CA GLY A 165 20.81 1.75 -4.15
C GLY A 165 20.10 0.72 -5.04
N ALA A 166 20.28 -0.57 -4.74
CA ALA A 166 19.73 -1.68 -5.51
C ALA A 166 18.32 -2.07 -5.08
N ALA A 167 17.92 -1.74 -3.85
CA ALA A 167 16.60 -2.03 -3.31
C ALA A 167 15.50 -1.23 -4.05
N GLU A 168 14.54 -1.93 -4.64
CA GLU A 168 13.34 -1.33 -5.23
C GLU A 168 12.27 -1.11 -4.16
N THR A 169 11.94 -2.19 -3.45
CA THR A 169 10.88 -2.22 -2.45
C THR A 169 11.40 -2.89 -1.20
N LEU A 170 11.50 -2.12 -0.12
CA LEU A 170 11.85 -2.60 1.22
C LEU A 170 10.59 -3.04 1.93
N ILE A 171 10.60 -4.26 2.43
CA ILE A 171 9.49 -4.91 3.12
C ILE A 171 9.88 -5.07 4.59
N VAL A 172 9.15 -4.37 5.47
CA VAL A 172 9.47 -4.32 6.90
C VAL A 172 8.25 -4.71 7.72
N PHE A 173 8.44 -5.55 8.73
CA PHE A 173 7.39 -5.91 9.67
C PHE A 173 7.04 -4.73 10.59
N GLU A 174 5.75 -4.43 10.77
CA GLU A 174 5.28 -3.29 11.58
C GLU A 174 5.80 -3.32 13.04
N ASN A 175 5.99 -4.51 13.62
CA ASN A 175 6.48 -4.68 15.00
C ASN A 175 7.91 -5.24 15.00
N LEU A 176 8.80 -4.66 14.21
CA LEU A 176 10.20 -5.06 14.19
C LEU A 176 10.90 -4.64 15.49
N GLU A 177 11.39 -5.62 16.25
CA GLU A 177 12.07 -5.41 17.53
C GLU A 177 13.59 -5.31 17.36
N ILE A 178 14.04 -4.43 16.46
CA ILE A 178 15.46 -4.18 16.20
C ILE A 178 15.79 -2.73 16.56
N THR A 179 16.78 -2.58 17.42
CA THR A 179 17.35 -1.30 17.81
C THR A 179 18.64 -1.05 17.03
N ARG A 180 18.79 0.19 16.57
CA ARG A 180 20.00 0.68 15.92
C ARG A 180 20.79 1.50 16.93
N TRP A 181 22.01 1.07 17.19
CA TRP A 181 22.95 1.72 18.10
C TRP A 181 24.06 2.36 17.28
N VAL A 182 24.40 3.60 17.62
CA VAL A 182 25.62 4.25 17.14
C VAL A 182 26.57 4.31 18.31
N LEU A 183 27.61 3.48 18.24
CA LEU A 183 28.62 3.34 19.27
C LEU A 183 29.88 4.08 18.85
N LYS A 184 30.57 4.68 19.80
CA LYS A 184 31.90 5.25 19.61
C LYS A 184 32.95 4.40 20.29
N ALA A 185 33.91 3.90 19.52
CA ALA A 185 35.07 3.22 20.07
C ALA A 185 36.03 4.22 20.73
N SER A 186 36.90 3.72 21.62
CA SER A 186 37.94 4.54 22.26
C SER A 186 38.95 5.13 21.26
N THR A 187 39.05 4.52 20.07
CA THR A 187 39.86 4.98 18.93
C THR A 187 39.27 6.20 18.22
N GLY A 188 37.98 6.46 18.42
CA GLY A 188 37.24 7.57 17.80
C GLY A 188 36.34 7.16 16.64
N ASP A 189 36.37 5.89 16.22
CA ASP A 189 35.56 5.35 15.12
C ASP A 189 34.11 5.12 15.54
N GLU A 190 33.18 5.35 14.60
CA GLU A 190 31.74 5.17 14.80
C GLU A 190 31.33 3.80 14.27
N ILE A 191 30.85 2.93 15.15
CA ILE A 191 30.39 1.58 14.80
C ILE A 191 28.87 1.55 14.94
N ILE A 192 28.18 1.17 13.86
CA ILE A 192 26.72 1.03 13.86
C ILE A 192 26.39 -0.43 14.14
N LEU A 193 25.62 -0.68 15.19
CA LEU A 193 25.25 -2.03 15.60
C LEU A 193 23.73 -2.19 15.62
N HIS A 194 23.25 -3.29 15.06
CA HIS A 194 21.84 -3.64 15.03
C HIS A 194 21.60 -4.83 15.96
N THR A 195 20.87 -4.62 17.06
CA THR A 195 20.59 -5.69 18.03
C THR A 195 19.12 -6.02 18.09
N THR A 196 18.84 -7.29 18.30
CA THR A 196 17.53 -7.75 18.80
C THR A 196 17.51 -7.68 20.33
N LYS A 197 16.30 -7.64 20.93
CA LYS A 197 16.15 -7.63 22.41
C LYS A 197 16.90 -8.75 23.16
N GLN A 198 17.11 -9.89 22.51
CA GLN A 198 17.86 -11.01 23.11
C GLN A 198 19.37 -10.73 23.12
N GLN A 199 19.88 -10.05 22.10
CA GLN A 199 21.28 -9.66 21.99
C GLN A 199 21.61 -8.44 22.84
N GLU A 200 20.63 -7.59 23.15
CA GLU A 200 20.81 -6.47 24.10
C GLU A 200 21.23 -6.94 25.51
N GLU A 201 20.85 -8.16 25.91
CA GLU A 201 21.24 -8.73 27.21
C GLU A 201 22.73 -9.12 27.24
N ASP A 202 23.32 -9.41 26.08
CA ASP A 202 24.71 -9.82 25.94
C ASP A 202 25.65 -8.61 25.92
N ARG A 203 26.12 -8.22 27.10
CA ARG A 203 27.06 -7.10 27.30
C ARG A 203 28.37 -7.20 26.51
N SER A 204 28.74 -8.39 26.05
CA SER A 204 29.92 -8.60 25.21
C SER A 204 29.84 -7.89 23.86
N ILE A 205 28.64 -7.60 23.37
CA ILE A 205 28.41 -6.96 22.06
C ILE A 205 28.75 -5.46 22.11
N PHE A 206 28.68 -4.86 23.30
CA PHE A 206 29.03 -3.45 23.55
C PHE A 206 30.48 -3.26 23.99
N MET A 207 31.27 -4.33 24.05
CA MET A 207 32.69 -4.25 24.33
C MET A 207 33.48 -4.25 23.04
N ASP A 208 34.41 -3.32 22.95
CA ASP A 208 35.35 -3.23 21.86
C ASP A 208 36.31 -4.43 21.91
N LYS A 209 36.39 -5.20 20.82
CA LYS A 209 37.19 -6.44 20.75
C LYS A 209 38.68 -6.16 20.82
N GLU A 210 39.12 -4.96 20.44
CA GLU A 210 40.54 -4.59 20.42
C GLU A 210 41.01 -4.00 21.75
N THR A 211 40.19 -3.13 22.35
CA THR A 211 40.58 -2.39 23.56
C THR A 211 40.03 -2.99 24.85
N GLY A 212 39.02 -3.87 24.76
CA GLY A 212 38.32 -4.45 25.91
C GLY A 212 37.56 -3.42 26.76
N GLN A 213 37.35 -2.21 26.23
CA GLN A 213 36.60 -1.14 26.89
C GLN A 213 35.15 -1.13 26.40
N GLU A 214 34.23 -0.68 27.26
CA GLU A 214 32.84 -0.47 26.87
C GLU A 214 32.77 0.72 25.90
N MET A 215 32.14 0.51 24.74
CA MET A 215 31.93 1.55 23.75
C MET A 215 30.90 2.57 24.26
N GLU A 216 31.11 3.85 23.94
CA GLU A 216 30.18 4.91 24.34
C GLU A 216 28.98 4.92 23.40
N VAL A 217 27.76 4.85 23.94
CA VAL A 217 26.53 4.96 23.14
C VAL A 217 26.28 6.44 22.82
N ILE A 218 26.42 6.81 21.54
CA ILE A 218 26.11 8.17 21.06
C ILE A 218 24.62 8.32 20.83
N ASP A 219 24.02 7.35 20.12
CA ASP A 219 22.63 7.40 19.71
C ASP A 219 22.00 6.01 19.75
N GLN A 220 20.73 5.98 20.15
CA GLN A 220 19.92 4.77 20.25
C GLN A 220 18.54 5.07 19.65
N GLY A 221 18.20 4.40 18.56
CA GLY A 221 16.94 4.59 17.86
C GLY A 221 16.29 3.28 17.42
N SER A 222 14.99 3.33 17.15
CA SER A 222 14.31 2.22 16.48
C SER A 222 14.78 2.14 15.03
N MET A 223 15.19 0.95 14.59
CA MET A 223 15.61 0.76 13.20
C MET A 223 14.45 1.04 12.22
N LEU A 224 13.22 0.74 12.64
CA LEU A 224 12.00 1.02 11.86
C LEU A 224 11.80 2.51 11.63
N GLU A 225 11.99 3.34 12.66
CA GLU A 225 11.90 4.79 12.56
C GLU A 225 12.99 5.35 11.66
N TRP A 226 14.22 4.86 11.82
CA TRP A 226 15.33 5.26 10.96
C TRP A 226 15.07 4.94 9.48
N LEU A 227 14.59 3.73 9.16
CA LEU A 227 14.21 3.37 7.80
C LEU A 227 13.09 4.26 7.27
N ALA A 228 12.08 4.59 8.10
CA ALA A 228 10.98 5.46 7.71
C ALA A 228 11.42 6.90 7.40
N GLU A 229 12.55 7.36 7.96
CA GLU A 229 13.12 8.66 7.64
C GLU A 229 14.04 8.60 6.41
N LYS A 230 14.85 7.55 6.30
CA LYS A 230 15.96 7.48 5.34
C LYS A 230 15.65 6.75 4.03
N TYR A 231 14.57 5.98 3.92
CA TYR A 231 14.28 5.20 2.70
C TYR A 231 14.26 6.03 1.40
N ARG A 232 13.86 7.31 1.48
CA ARG A 232 13.82 8.22 0.33
C ARG A 232 15.20 8.62 -0.18
N ASP A 233 16.18 8.74 0.72
CA ASP A 233 17.56 9.09 0.36
C ASP A 233 18.19 7.97 -0.48
N PHE A 234 17.84 6.72 -0.19
CA PHE A 234 18.28 5.53 -0.93
C PHE A 234 17.45 5.23 -2.20
N GLY A 235 16.33 5.93 -2.39
CA GLY A 235 15.44 5.72 -3.53
C GLY A 235 14.65 4.41 -3.50
N ALA A 236 14.51 3.77 -2.34
CA ALA A 236 13.67 2.58 -2.16
C ALA A 236 12.22 2.97 -1.86
N ASN A 237 11.27 2.05 -2.08
CA ASN A 237 9.89 2.18 -1.61
C ASN A 237 9.72 1.37 -0.31
N LEU A 238 9.26 2.00 0.76
CA LEU A 238 9.04 1.32 2.05
C LEU A 238 7.60 0.82 2.16
N GLU A 239 7.44 -0.48 2.38
CA GLU A 239 6.15 -1.13 2.61
C GLU A 239 6.15 -1.87 3.95
N PHE A 240 5.12 -1.59 4.75
CA PHE A 240 4.93 -2.22 6.04
C PHE A 240 3.97 -3.40 5.95
N VAL A 241 4.35 -4.52 6.56
CA VAL A 241 3.56 -5.76 6.57
C VAL A 241 3.24 -6.24 7.98
N SER A 242 2.13 -6.97 8.08
CA SER A 242 1.65 -7.59 9.32
C SER A 242 1.76 -9.12 9.28
N ASP A 243 1.77 -9.74 10.45
CA ASP A 243 1.85 -11.21 10.65
C ASP A 243 0.47 -11.89 10.61
N ARG A 244 -0.58 -11.14 10.28
CA ARG A 244 -1.97 -11.63 10.26
C ARG A 244 -2.24 -12.63 9.13
N SER A 245 -1.50 -12.53 8.03
CA SER A 245 -1.61 -13.45 6.91
C SER A 245 -0.68 -14.65 7.11
N SER A 246 -1.04 -15.81 6.52
CA SER A 246 -0.18 -17.00 6.51
C SER A 246 1.19 -16.70 5.91
N GLU A 247 1.20 -15.92 4.84
CA GLU A 247 2.38 -15.49 4.10
C GLU A 247 3.23 -14.51 4.93
N GLY A 248 2.61 -13.54 5.60
CA GLY A 248 3.29 -12.60 6.49
C GLY A 248 3.92 -13.30 7.69
N ASN A 249 3.24 -14.30 8.26
CA ASN A 249 3.80 -15.11 9.34
C ASN A 249 5.03 -15.93 8.88
N GLN A 250 5.01 -16.43 7.65
CA GLN A 250 6.20 -17.08 7.05
C GLN A 250 7.33 -16.09 6.83
N PHE A 251 7.03 -14.87 6.38
CA PHE A 251 8.02 -13.82 6.20
C PHE A 251 8.71 -13.46 7.53
N VAL A 252 7.93 -13.22 8.59
CA VAL A 252 8.47 -12.86 9.92
C VAL A 252 9.28 -14.01 10.52
N LYS A 253 8.77 -15.24 10.50
CA LYS A 253 9.46 -16.39 11.12
C LYS A 253 10.61 -16.95 10.30
N GLY A 254 10.54 -16.86 8.98
CA GLY A 254 11.53 -17.40 8.07
C GLY A 254 12.68 -16.44 7.77
N PHE A 255 12.39 -15.14 7.67
CA PHE A 255 13.32 -14.13 7.18
C PHE A 255 13.57 -12.98 8.17
N GLY A 256 13.14 -13.13 9.43
CA GLY A 256 13.42 -12.16 10.50
C GLY A 256 12.63 -10.85 10.41
N GLY A 257 11.60 -10.78 9.55
CA GLY A 257 10.72 -9.62 9.43
C GLY A 257 11.30 -8.42 8.68
N ILE A 258 12.46 -8.58 8.04
CA ILE A 258 13.05 -7.57 7.14
C ILE A 258 13.54 -8.24 5.85
N GLY A 259 13.25 -7.60 4.71
CA GLY A 259 13.68 -8.06 3.40
C GLY A 259 13.48 -6.97 2.35
N ALA A 260 14.07 -7.14 1.18
CA ALA A 260 13.83 -6.24 0.05
C ALA A 260 13.76 -6.99 -1.27
N ILE A 261 12.98 -6.42 -2.20
CA ILE A 261 12.99 -6.79 -3.61
C ILE A 261 13.96 -5.84 -4.31
N LEU A 262 14.93 -6.40 -5.01
CA LEU A 262 16.00 -5.69 -5.69
C LEU A 262 15.65 -5.42 -7.15
N ARG A 263 16.10 -4.28 -7.68
CA ARG A 263 15.94 -3.91 -9.10
C ARG A 263 16.72 -4.85 -10.02
N TYR A 264 17.92 -5.22 -9.59
CA TYR A 264 18.85 -6.12 -10.27
C TYR A 264 19.43 -7.13 -9.28
N ALA A 265 19.95 -8.24 -9.80
CA ALA A 265 20.53 -9.27 -8.95
C ALA A 265 21.84 -8.76 -8.33
N LEU A 266 22.00 -8.99 -7.03
CA LEU A 266 23.22 -8.73 -6.27
C LEU A 266 23.73 -10.06 -5.69
N ASN A 267 25.04 -10.26 -5.75
CA ASN A 267 25.68 -11.40 -5.09
C ASN A 267 26.14 -10.95 -3.71
N PHE A 268 25.40 -11.33 -2.67
CA PHE A 268 25.73 -10.99 -1.29
C PHE A 268 26.97 -11.73 -0.78
N GLU A 269 27.26 -12.93 -1.28
CA GLU A 269 28.47 -13.69 -0.94
C GLU A 269 29.75 -12.92 -1.31
N GLN A 270 29.78 -12.26 -2.48
CA GLN A 270 30.94 -11.46 -2.89
C GLN A 270 31.11 -10.21 -2.01
N LEU A 271 30.00 -9.63 -1.55
CA LEU A 271 30.01 -8.46 -0.65
C LEU A 271 30.34 -8.81 0.81
N GLN A 272 30.33 -10.09 1.19
CA GLN A 272 30.88 -10.54 2.47
C GLN A 272 32.38 -10.80 2.34
N GLU A 273 32.82 -11.45 1.26
CA GLU A 273 34.26 -11.65 0.98
C GLU A 273 35.03 -10.32 0.86
N PHE A 274 34.46 -9.27 0.26
CA PHE A 274 35.14 -7.96 0.19
C PHE A 274 35.30 -7.27 1.55
N ASP A 275 34.36 -7.46 2.49
CA ASP A 275 34.49 -6.88 3.84
C ASP A 275 35.49 -7.69 4.68
N ASP A 276 35.46 -9.03 4.57
CA ASP A 276 36.44 -9.90 5.23
C ASP A 276 37.87 -9.71 4.65
N ASP A 277 38.01 -9.46 3.35
CA ASP A 277 39.29 -9.18 2.68
C ASP A 277 39.79 -7.74 2.94
N GLU A 278 38.90 -6.75 3.13
CA GLU A 278 39.30 -5.40 3.59
C GLU A 278 39.81 -5.43 5.04
N ASP A 279 39.20 -6.26 5.90
CA ASP A 279 39.69 -6.49 7.27
C ASP A 279 41.05 -7.25 7.29
N GLU A 280 41.33 -8.11 6.30
CA GLU A 280 42.64 -8.78 6.17
C GLU A 280 43.75 -7.90 5.55
N PHE A 281 43.43 -6.77 4.90
CA PHE A 281 44.45 -5.92 4.24
C PHE A 281 45.08 -4.84 5.13
N TYR A 282 44.60 -4.68 6.38
CA TYR A 282 45.17 -3.77 7.37
C TYR A 282 46.13 -4.45 8.37
N ASP A 283 46.40 -5.75 8.21
CA ASP A 283 47.41 -6.49 8.98
C ASP A 283 48.73 -6.63 8.19
N ASP A 284 49.49 -5.54 8.01
CA ASP A 284 50.96 -5.59 7.81
C ASP A 284 51.67 -4.27 8.23
#